data_AF-A0A940VN43-F1
#
_entry.id   AF-A0A940VN43-F1
#
_cell.length_a   1.000
_cell.length_b   1.000
_cell.length_c   1.000
_cell.angle_alpha   90.00
_cell.angle_beta   90.00
_cell.angle_gamma   90.00
#
_symmetry.space_group_name_H-M   'P 1'
#
loop_
_entity.id
_entity.type
_entity.pdbx_description
1 polymer ?
#
loop_
_entity_poly.entity_id
_entity_poly.type
_entity_poly.pdbx_seq_one_letter_code
_entity_poly.pdbx_strand_id
1 'polypeptide(L)'
;MSRRNCQKNFNKKKALSVAMAIINGIQVNAPLALPLAAAVQDRGQYSPTVAARMDDEPASLLERGGQAVDSLFFSTAYAYTSNVGGTTSVSGETVSSGGTQLVYSGGSTTDTTVSSGGEQKVYSGGSTTDTTVSSGGTQKVYLGGSATSTMVSSGGMQLVSTGGSATSTTVSSGGEQEVVWGGVATSTTVSSGGTQYVAVGGSATEVQQIRRSAAARRLYIWVE
;
A
#
# COMPACT_ATOMS: atom_id res chain seq x y z
N MET A 1 -32.93 17.81 57.84
CA MET A 1 -32.31 19.13 57.58
C MET A 1 -30.91 18.92 57.01
N SER A 2 -30.60 19.63 55.92
CA SER A 2 -29.26 20.02 55.44
C SER A 2 -28.29 18.93 54.94
N ARG A 3 -28.03 18.91 53.63
CA ARG A 3 -26.81 19.51 53.06
C ARG A 3 -26.96 19.73 51.55
N ARG A 4 -26.64 20.97 51.15
CA ARG A 4 -26.54 21.48 49.77
C ARG A 4 -25.19 21.13 49.13
N ASN A 5 -25.19 21.15 47.80
CA ASN A 5 -24.10 21.51 46.89
C ASN A 5 -22.86 20.60 46.78
N CYS A 6 -22.78 19.90 45.65
CA CYS A 6 -21.54 19.86 44.87
C CYS A 6 -21.88 19.86 43.37
N GLN A 7 -22.09 21.06 42.81
CA GLN A 7 -21.89 21.28 41.37
C GLN A 7 -20.38 21.31 41.13
N LYS A 8 -19.87 20.35 40.37
CA LYS A 8 -18.62 20.54 39.61
C LYS A 8 -18.86 20.13 38.15
N ASN A 9 -18.76 21.15 37.32
CA ASN A 9 -18.81 21.13 35.87
C ASN A 9 -17.92 20.04 35.27
N PHE A 10 -18.50 19.12 34.50
CA PHE A 10 -17.80 18.50 33.37
C PHE A 10 -18.39 19.05 32.08
N ASN A 11 -17.67 20.02 31.52
CA ASN A 11 -18.00 20.75 30.30
C ASN A 11 -18.03 19.82 29.08
N LYS A 12 -19.15 19.88 28.35
CA LYS A 12 -19.28 19.92 26.89
C LYS A 12 -18.03 19.48 26.10
N LYS A 13 -18.03 18.24 25.59
CA LYS A 13 -17.57 17.86 24.23
C LYS A 13 -17.70 16.34 24.03
N LYS A 14 -18.26 15.96 22.86
CA LYS A 14 -18.39 14.61 22.29
C LYS A 14 -19.62 13.78 22.69
N ALA A 15 -20.80 14.29 22.35
CA ALA A 15 -21.88 13.45 21.83
C ALA A 15 -22.35 14.10 20.54
N LEU A 16 -21.73 13.76 19.40
CA LEU A 16 -22.25 14.13 18.09
C LEU A 16 -22.54 12.85 17.32
N SER A 17 -23.81 12.46 17.39
CA SER A 17 -24.46 11.50 16.50
C SER A 17 -24.38 12.02 15.07
N VAL A 18 -23.80 11.24 14.16
CA VAL A 18 -23.93 11.50 12.71
C VAL A 18 -24.66 10.32 12.10
N ALA A 19 -25.95 10.54 11.85
CA ALA A 19 -26.73 9.79 10.89
C ALA A 19 -26.80 10.63 9.60
N MET A 20 -26.67 9.98 8.44
CA MET A 20 -27.50 10.21 7.25
C MET A 20 -27.03 9.30 6.11
N ALA A 21 -27.97 8.51 5.58
CA ALA A 21 -27.87 7.79 4.32
C ALA A 21 -28.36 8.69 3.18
N ILE A 22 -27.80 8.53 1.97
CA ILE A 22 -28.49 8.88 0.72
C ILE A 22 -28.41 7.68 -0.22
N ILE A 23 -29.58 7.10 -0.45
CA ILE A 23 -29.92 6.09 -1.44
C ILE A 23 -30.13 6.80 -2.78
N ASN A 24 -29.55 6.28 -3.87
CA ASN A 24 -30.24 6.11 -5.16
C ASN A 24 -29.34 5.41 -6.20
N GLY A 25 -29.78 4.24 -6.67
CA GLY A 25 -29.55 3.81 -8.06
C GLY A 25 -28.78 2.52 -8.34
N ILE A 26 -29.48 1.39 -8.31
CA ILE A 26 -29.39 0.29 -9.31
C ILE A 26 -28.25 -0.77 -9.18
N GLN A 27 -28.67 -1.89 -8.58
CA GLN A 27 -28.52 -3.30 -8.98
C GLN A 27 -27.12 -3.89 -9.26
N VAL A 28 -26.70 -4.84 -8.41
CA VAL A 28 -26.32 -6.19 -8.87
C VAL A 28 -26.64 -7.24 -7.80
N ASN A 29 -27.36 -8.27 -8.25
CA ASN A 29 -27.82 -9.45 -7.54
C ASN A 29 -26.70 -10.27 -6.86
N ALA A 30 -27.08 -10.89 -5.72
CA ALA A 30 -26.85 -12.28 -5.30
C ALA A 30 -26.17 -12.44 -3.91
N PRO A 31 -26.27 -13.63 -3.29
CA PRO A 31 -27.41 -14.20 -2.60
C PRO A 31 -27.22 -14.18 -1.06
N LEU A 32 -28.31 -14.39 -0.33
CA LEU A 32 -28.33 -14.50 1.14
C LEU A 32 -27.41 -15.63 1.61
N ALA A 33 -26.35 -15.30 2.35
CA ALA A 33 -25.61 -16.26 3.16
C ALA A 33 -25.47 -15.70 4.59
N LEU A 34 -26.32 -16.18 5.49
CA LEU A 34 -26.09 -16.11 6.93
C LEU A 34 -24.94 -17.05 7.31
N PRO A 35 -24.05 -16.64 8.22
CA PRO A 35 -23.42 -17.61 9.11
C PRO A 35 -23.96 -17.41 10.52
N LEU A 36 -24.59 -18.51 10.97
CA LEU A 36 -25.03 -18.81 12.31
C LEU A 36 -23.81 -19.17 13.20
N ALA A 37 -23.67 -18.47 14.33
CA ALA A 37 -23.14 -18.88 15.64
C ALA A 37 -21.73 -19.53 15.83
N ALA A 38 -21.24 -19.28 17.06
CA ALA A 38 -20.27 -20.03 17.89
C ALA A 38 -18.78 -19.66 17.71
N ALA A 39 -17.94 -19.55 18.74
CA ALA A 39 -18.04 -19.51 20.20
C ALA A 39 -16.62 -19.26 20.74
N VAL A 40 -16.43 -18.46 21.80
CA VAL A 40 -15.43 -18.75 22.86
C VAL A 40 -15.99 -18.22 24.18
N GLN A 41 -16.30 -19.15 25.09
CA GLN A 41 -16.55 -18.96 26.51
C GLN A 41 -15.22 -18.70 27.23
N ASP A 42 -15.19 -17.80 28.22
CA ASP A 42 -15.00 -18.20 29.62
C ASP A 42 -15.22 -17.01 30.58
N ARG A 43 -15.95 -17.26 31.67
CA ARG A 43 -16.13 -16.36 32.81
C ARG A 43 -15.40 -17.01 34.00
N GLY A 44 -14.28 -16.42 34.43
CA GLY A 44 -13.64 -16.73 35.70
C GLY A 44 -13.47 -15.48 36.56
N GLN A 45 -14.08 -15.46 37.74
CA GLN A 45 -13.99 -14.39 38.74
C GLN A 45 -12.63 -14.39 39.47
N TYR A 46 -12.04 -13.22 39.75
CA TYR A 46 -11.25 -12.99 40.97
C TYR A 46 -11.38 -11.52 41.47
N SER A 47 -11.60 -11.41 42.78
CA SER A 47 -11.89 -10.20 43.59
C SER A 47 -10.64 -9.34 43.88
N PRO A 48 -10.73 -8.03 44.18
CA PRO A 48 -9.57 -7.14 44.24
C PRO A 48 -9.02 -7.01 45.66
N THR A 49 -7.83 -7.55 45.93
CA THR A 49 -7.00 -7.15 47.08
C THR A 49 -5.55 -7.63 46.91
N VAL A 50 -4.72 -6.90 46.16
CA VAL A 50 -3.29 -6.69 46.48
C VAL A 50 -2.88 -5.36 45.83
N ALA A 51 -2.62 -4.35 46.64
CA ALA A 51 -1.84 -3.19 46.24
C ALA A 51 -0.36 -3.59 46.27
N ALA A 52 0.34 -3.51 45.13
CA ALA A 52 1.74 -3.06 45.02
C ALA A 52 2.30 -3.36 43.62
N ARG A 53 3.12 -2.41 43.15
CA ARG A 53 3.98 -2.41 41.94
C ARG A 53 3.32 -1.87 40.67
N MET A 54 3.18 -0.54 40.67
CA MET A 54 3.09 0.28 39.47
C MET A 54 4.52 0.47 38.96
N ASP A 55 4.98 -0.35 38.01
CA ASP A 55 6.25 -0.11 37.28
C ASP A 55 6.25 -0.73 35.86
N ASP A 56 5.08 -1.02 35.26
CA ASP A 56 5.03 -1.38 33.84
C ASP A 56 3.91 -0.62 33.12
N GLU A 57 4.33 0.37 32.33
CA GLU A 57 3.57 1.18 31.39
C GLU A 57 2.82 0.31 30.36
N PRO A 58 1.47 0.24 30.32
CA PRO A 58 0.75 -0.46 29.27
C PRO A 58 0.57 0.46 28.04
N ALA A 59 1.66 1.07 27.55
CA ALA A 59 1.66 1.85 26.30
C ALA A 59 1.55 0.95 25.05
N SER A 60 1.69 -0.37 25.19
CA SER A 60 1.66 -1.33 24.08
C SER A 60 0.26 -1.85 23.70
N LEU A 61 -0.78 -1.54 24.51
CA LEU A 61 -2.16 -1.97 24.24
C LEU A 61 -2.98 -0.95 23.43
N LEU A 62 -2.50 0.30 23.30
CA LEU A 62 -3.19 1.31 22.49
C LEU A 62 -2.79 1.28 21.00
N GLU A 63 -1.62 0.77 20.65
CA GLU A 63 -1.19 0.68 19.23
C GLU A 63 -1.80 -0.50 18.49
N ARG A 64 -2.07 -1.62 19.17
CA ARG A 64 -2.78 -2.78 18.58
C ARG A 64 -4.27 -2.54 18.39
N GLY A 65 -4.86 -1.63 19.17
CA GLY A 65 -6.28 -1.26 19.05
C GLY A 65 -6.58 -0.45 17.79
N GLY A 66 -5.68 0.46 17.42
CA GLY A 66 -5.84 1.32 16.24
C GLY A 66 -5.81 0.55 14.91
N GLN A 67 -4.92 -0.44 14.78
CA GLN A 67 -4.83 -1.24 13.56
C GLN A 67 -6.00 -2.23 13.40
N ALA A 68 -6.53 -2.75 14.51
CA ALA A 68 -7.66 -3.68 14.48
C ALA A 68 -9.00 -2.98 14.16
N VAL A 69 -9.22 -1.75 14.65
CA VAL A 69 -10.48 -1.04 14.36
C VAL A 69 -10.54 -0.51 12.93
N ASP A 70 -9.42 -0.16 12.30
CA ASP A 70 -9.41 0.28 10.89
C ASP A 70 -9.77 -0.87 9.93
N SER A 71 -9.34 -2.10 10.28
CA SER A 71 -9.62 -3.31 9.48
C SER A 71 -11.05 -3.86 9.60
N LEU A 72 -11.80 -3.51 10.67
CA LEU A 72 -13.12 -4.08 10.94
C LEU A 72 -14.29 -3.18 10.54
N PHE A 73 -14.06 -1.90 10.19
CA PHE A 73 -15.13 -0.97 9.79
C PHE A 73 -15.21 -0.68 8.29
N PHE A 74 -14.22 -1.07 7.46
CA PHE A 74 -14.23 -0.80 6.00
C PHE A 74 -14.22 -2.06 5.11
N SER A 75 -14.62 -3.22 5.64
CA SER A 75 -14.66 -4.50 4.90
C SER A 75 -15.77 -4.59 3.83
N THR A 76 -16.33 -3.50 3.34
CA THR A 76 -17.32 -3.55 2.24
C THR A 76 -16.93 -2.62 1.09
N ALA A 77 -16.50 -3.25 -0.01
CA ALA A 77 -16.22 -2.72 -1.35
C ALA A 77 -14.90 -1.93 -1.55
N TYR A 78 -13.86 -2.63 -2.03
CA TYR A 78 -12.60 -2.10 -2.59
C TYR A 78 -11.98 -0.89 -1.85
N ALA A 79 -11.49 -1.10 -0.63
CA ALA A 79 -10.63 -0.15 0.07
C ALA A 79 -9.20 -0.72 0.08
N TYR A 80 -8.37 -0.28 -0.87
CA TYR A 80 -6.93 -0.49 -0.77
C TYR A 80 -6.40 0.34 0.42
N THR A 81 -5.32 -0.11 1.05
CA THR A 81 -4.68 0.62 2.13
C THR A 81 -3.88 1.77 1.55
N SER A 82 -4.35 3.01 1.72
CA SER A 82 -3.70 4.19 1.15
C SER A 82 -2.36 4.51 1.80
N ASN A 83 -2.11 4.06 3.03
CA ASN A 83 -0.91 4.34 3.80
C ASN A 83 -0.38 3.05 4.44
N VAL A 84 0.71 2.53 3.89
CA VAL A 84 1.37 1.30 4.35
C VAL A 84 2.69 1.69 5.02
N GLY A 85 2.81 1.53 6.33
CA GLY A 85 4.03 1.89 7.08
C GLY A 85 4.14 1.13 8.39
N GLY A 86 5.28 1.27 9.10
CA GLY A 86 5.51 0.62 10.38
C GLY A 86 5.70 -0.89 10.21
N THR A 87 4.79 -1.70 10.75
CA THR A 87 4.78 -3.17 10.57
C THR A 87 3.68 -3.63 9.61
N THR A 88 3.02 -2.68 8.94
CA THR A 88 1.88 -2.96 8.06
C THR A 88 2.34 -3.68 6.80
N SER A 89 1.76 -4.85 6.55
CA SER A 89 1.93 -5.61 5.31
C SER A 89 0.57 -5.83 4.67
N VAL A 90 0.44 -5.49 3.39
CA VAL A 90 -0.80 -5.66 2.63
C VAL A 90 -0.55 -6.48 1.37
N SER A 91 -1.55 -7.22 0.94
CA SER A 91 -1.43 -8.17 -0.18
C SER A 91 -2.67 -8.14 -1.05
N GLY A 92 -2.50 -8.24 -2.37
CA GLY A 92 -3.62 -8.42 -3.33
C GLY A 92 -4.52 -7.19 -3.48
N GLU A 93 -4.02 -6.01 -3.15
CA GLU A 93 -4.77 -4.77 -3.25
C GLU A 93 -4.84 -4.26 -4.70
N THR A 94 -5.89 -3.54 -5.04
CA THR A 94 -6.00 -2.85 -6.33
C THR A 94 -6.12 -1.33 -6.10
N VAL A 95 -5.14 -0.58 -6.58
CA VAL A 95 -5.14 0.89 -6.58
C VAL A 95 -5.70 1.36 -7.92
N SER A 96 -6.92 1.88 -7.93
CA SER A 96 -7.62 2.32 -9.15
C SER A 96 -7.70 3.84 -9.25
N SER A 97 -8.43 4.36 -10.24
CA SER A 97 -8.60 5.79 -10.51
C SER A 97 -8.85 6.64 -9.27
N GLY A 98 -8.02 7.66 -9.07
CA GLY A 98 -8.07 8.56 -7.91
C GLY A 98 -7.44 7.98 -6.64
N GLY A 99 -7.01 6.73 -6.69
CA GLY A 99 -6.32 6.07 -5.60
C GLY A 99 -4.83 6.39 -5.57
N THR A 100 -4.29 6.55 -4.36
CA THR A 100 -2.84 6.67 -4.16
C THR A 100 -2.44 5.84 -2.95
N GLN A 101 -1.64 4.81 -3.17
CA GLN A 101 -1.03 4.02 -2.11
C GLN A 101 0.37 4.56 -1.81
N LEU A 102 0.59 4.96 -0.56
CA LEU A 102 1.84 5.48 -0.04
C LEU A 102 2.50 4.39 0.81
N VAL A 103 3.65 3.91 0.39
CA VAL A 103 4.42 2.88 1.12
C VAL A 103 5.62 3.55 1.78
N TYR A 104 5.59 3.63 3.10
CA TYR A 104 6.58 4.28 3.96
C TYR A 104 7.48 3.25 4.66
N SER A 105 8.45 3.75 5.43
CA SER A 105 9.37 2.95 6.23
C SER A 105 8.68 1.80 6.99
N GLY A 106 9.18 0.59 6.76
CA GLY A 106 8.69 -0.66 7.36
C GLY A 106 7.39 -1.21 6.75
N GLY A 107 6.70 -0.41 5.93
CA GLY A 107 5.55 -0.87 5.17
C GLY A 107 5.96 -1.79 4.02
N SER A 108 5.18 -2.86 3.82
CA SER A 108 5.38 -3.78 2.71
C SER A 108 4.08 -4.05 1.94
N THR A 109 4.13 -4.04 0.62
CA THR A 109 3.02 -4.49 -0.22
C THR A 109 3.43 -5.67 -1.10
N THR A 110 2.49 -6.58 -1.32
CA THR A 110 2.65 -7.76 -2.18
C THR A 110 1.46 -7.85 -3.14
N ASP A 111 1.69 -8.35 -4.36
CA ASP A 111 0.63 -8.59 -5.36
C ASP A 111 -0.28 -7.37 -5.61
N THR A 112 0.27 -6.16 -5.52
CA THR A 112 -0.53 -4.94 -5.73
C THR A 112 -0.77 -4.71 -7.21
N THR A 113 -2.03 -4.51 -7.60
CA THR A 113 -2.37 -4.08 -8.96
C THR A 113 -2.61 -2.57 -8.98
N VAL A 114 -1.80 -1.83 -9.74
CA VAL A 114 -2.00 -0.40 -9.99
C VAL A 114 -2.69 -0.24 -11.34
N SER A 115 -3.98 0.09 -11.31
CA SER A 115 -4.86 0.21 -12.47
C SER A 115 -4.94 1.66 -12.98
N SER A 116 -5.67 1.87 -14.06
CA SER A 116 -5.85 3.19 -14.69
C SER A 116 -6.20 4.29 -13.68
N GLY A 117 -5.37 5.34 -13.63
CA GLY A 117 -5.53 6.49 -12.74
C GLY A 117 -5.14 6.24 -11.27
N GLY A 118 -4.64 5.05 -10.94
CA GLY A 118 -4.06 4.73 -9.64
C GLY A 118 -2.57 5.03 -9.60
N GLU A 119 -2.07 5.44 -8.43
CA GLU A 119 -0.65 5.64 -8.18
C GLU A 119 -0.16 4.83 -6.96
N GLN A 120 0.96 4.14 -7.08
CA GLN A 120 1.70 3.60 -5.92
C GLN A 120 3.00 4.37 -5.76
N LYS A 121 3.23 4.97 -4.59
CA LYS A 121 4.43 5.74 -4.26
C LYS A 121 5.20 5.05 -3.15
N VAL A 122 6.42 4.61 -3.46
CA VAL A 122 7.30 3.90 -2.53
C VAL A 122 8.37 4.85 -2.04
N TYR A 123 8.34 5.16 -0.75
CA TYR A 123 9.27 6.07 -0.08
C TYR A 123 10.35 5.31 0.70
N SER A 124 11.26 6.06 1.32
CA SER A 124 12.36 5.54 2.12
C SER A 124 11.92 4.47 3.12
N GLY A 125 12.55 3.29 3.03
CA GLY A 125 12.28 2.13 3.88
C GLY A 125 10.99 1.38 3.56
N GLY A 126 10.20 1.83 2.58
CA GLY A 126 9.05 1.10 2.05
C GLY A 126 9.47 0.09 1.00
N SER A 127 8.78 -1.06 0.96
CA SER A 127 9.07 -2.13 0.02
C SER A 127 7.82 -2.63 -0.68
N THR A 128 7.92 -2.93 -1.97
CA THR A 128 6.84 -3.53 -2.76
C THR A 128 7.38 -4.73 -3.53
N THR A 129 6.59 -5.80 -3.59
CA THR A 129 6.94 -7.04 -4.29
C THR A 129 5.79 -7.46 -5.19
N ASP A 130 6.10 -7.92 -6.39
CA ASP A 130 5.12 -8.46 -7.36
C ASP A 130 4.02 -7.44 -7.73
N THR A 131 4.36 -6.14 -7.76
CA THR A 131 3.44 -5.10 -8.23
C THR A 131 3.16 -5.25 -9.73
N THR A 132 1.89 -5.28 -10.11
CA THR A 132 1.45 -5.19 -11.51
C THR A 132 0.98 -3.77 -11.83
N VAL A 133 1.69 -3.07 -12.72
CA VAL A 133 1.28 -1.76 -13.22
C VAL A 133 0.57 -1.93 -14.55
N SER A 134 -0.75 -1.76 -14.53
CA SER A 134 -1.63 -1.90 -15.70
C SER A 134 -1.76 -0.58 -16.48
N SER A 135 -2.45 -0.64 -17.62
CA SER A 135 -2.69 0.53 -18.47
C SER A 135 -3.21 1.73 -17.69
N GLY A 136 -2.52 2.87 -17.79
CA GLY A 136 -2.85 4.12 -17.10
C GLY A 136 -2.52 4.14 -15.61
N GLY A 137 -1.96 3.07 -15.05
CA GLY A 137 -1.44 3.01 -13.69
C GLY A 137 -0.01 3.49 -13.62
N THR A 138 0.43 3.91 -12.43
CA THR A 138 1.79 4.41 -12.24
C THR A 138 2.40 3.97 -10.90
N GLN A 139 3.58 3.37 -10.94
CA GLN A 139 4.40 3.14 -9.75
C GLN A 139 5.57 4.13 -9.73
N LYS A 140 5.76 4.87 -8.62
CA LYS A 140 6.89 5.79 -8.40
C LYS A 140 7.73 5.29 -7.24
N VAL A 141 9.01 5.03 -7.48
CA VAL A 141 9.97 4.59 -6.47
C VAL A 141 10.94 5.73 -6.19
N TYR A 142 10.91 6.25 -4.96
CA TYR A 142 11.70 7.40 -4.51
C TYR A 142 12.89 6.96 -3.65
N LEU A 143 13.70 7.93 -3.22
CA LEU A 143 14.89 7.75 -2.38
C LEU A 143 14.66 6.77 -1.22
N GLY A 144 15.43 5.69 -1.20
CA GLY A 144 15.39 4.64 -0.18
C GLY A 144 14.19 3.69 -0.27
N GLY A 145 13.29 3.88 -1.24
CA GLY A 145 12.21 2.96 -1.55
C GLY A 145 12.67 1.82 -2.45
N SER A 146 12.05 0.65 -2.29
CA SER A 146 12.42 -0.56 -3.05
C SER A 146 11.20 -1.19 -3.72
N ALA A 147 11.34 -1.51 -5.01
CA ALA A 147 10.37 -2.29 -5.77
C ALA A 147 11.03 -3.54 -6.35
N THR A 148 10.46 -4.71 -6.10
CA THR A 148 10.98 -6.01 -6.55
C THR A 148 9.94 -6.71 -7.40
N SER A 149 10.37 -7.29 -8.52
CA SER A 149 9.50 -8.09 -9.41
C SER A 149 8.30 -7.31 -9.98
N THR A 150 8.44 -6.00 -10.20
CA THR A 150 7.37 -5.21 -10.82
C THR A 150 7.11 -5.68 -12.26
N MET A 151 5.86 -5.95 -12.61
CA MET A 151 5.42 -6.17 -13.99
C MET A 151 4.78 -4.89 -14.53
N VAL A 152 5.41 -4.28 -15.52
CA VAL A 152 4.87 -3.10 -16.22
C VAL A 152 4.17 -3.58 -17.50
N SER A 153 2.84 -3.56 -17.50
CA SER A 153 2.02 -3.98 -18.63
C SER A 153 1.84 -2.85 -19.65
N SER A 154 1.24 -3.17 -20.80
CA SER A 154 0.95 -2.17 -21.85
C SER A 154 0.24 -0.94 -21.29
N GLY A 155 0.80 0.25 -21.53
CA GLY A 155 0.28 1.54 -21.05
C GLY A 155 0.51 1.81 -19.56
N GLY A 156 1.15 0.90 -18.82
CA GLY A 156 1.59 1.12 -17.45
C GLY A 156 2.96 1.78 -17.41
N MET A 157 3.25 2.50 -16.32
CA MET A 157 4.53 3.19 -16.14
C MET A 157 5.14 2.96 -14.76
N GLN A 158 6.43 2.62 -14.73
CA GLN A 158 7.24 2.65 -13.52
C GLN A 158 8.30 3.75 -13.62
N LEU A 159 8.30 4.68 -12.67
CA LEU A 159 9.31 5.72 -12.51
C LEU A 159 10.21 5.40 -11.32
N VAL A 160 11.50 5.22 -11.57
CA VAL A 160 12.53 5.02 -10.56
C VAL A 160 13.36 6.30 -10.47
N SER A 161 13.13 7.07 -9.41
CA SER A 161 13.74 8.40 -9.22
C SER A 161 14.94 8.35 -8.29
N THR A 162 15.51 9.50 -7.93
CA THR A 162 16.75 9.65 -7.16
C THR A 162 16.83 8.72 -5.96
N GLY A 163 17.78 7.77 -5.99
CA GLY A 163 18.05 6.80 -4.93
C GLY A 163 16.92 5.80 -4.64
N GLY A 164 15.91 5.73 -5.51
CA GLY A 164 14.97 4.61 -5.55
C GLY A 164 15.59 3.40 -6.24
N SER A 165 15.18 2.21 -5.83
CA SER A 165 15.71 0.94 -6.37
C SER A 165 14.59 0.06 -6.93
N ALA A 166 14.72 -0.35 -8.19
CA ALA A 166 13.88 -1.35 -8.82
C ALA A 166 14.71 -2.58 -9.19
N THR A 167 14.26 -3.76 -8.81
CA THR A 167 14.95 -5.04 -9.08
C THR A 167 14.00 -5.99 -9.79
N SER A 168 14.51 -6.71 -10.80
CA SER A 168 13.75 -7.74 -11.53
C SER A 168 12.47 -7.21 -12.18
N THR A 169 12.46 -5.95 -12.63
CA THR A 169 11.31 -5.39 -13.33
C THR A 169 11.14 -6.06 -14.69
N THR A 170 9.93 -6.50 -15.01
CA THR A 170 9.57 -6.98 -16.35
C THR A 170 8.75 -5.93 -17.08
N VAL A 171 9.31 -5.35 -18.14
CA VAL A 171 8.63 -4.37 -18.99
C VAL A 171 8.03 -5.10 -20.18
N SER A 172 6.71 -5.24 -20.21
CA SER A 172 5.97 -5.90 -21.29
C SER A 172 5.82 -4.99 -22.52
N SER A 173 5.34 -5.54 -23.63
CA SER A 173 5.03 -4.75 -24.82
C SER A 173 4.13 -3.56 -24.49
N GLY A 174 4.55 -2.35 -24.86
CA GLY A 174 3.84 -1.10 -24.58
C GLY A 174 3.93 -0.59 -23.14
N GLY A 175 4.62 -1.31 -22.25
CA GLY A 175 4.94 -0.83 -20.90
C GLY A 175 6.21 0.01 -20.89
N GLU A 176 6.33 0.89 -19.90
CA GLU A 176 7.45 1.83 -19.79
C GLU A 176 8.08 1.83 -18.40
N GLN A 177 9.41 1.68 -18.34
CA GLN A 177 10.19 1.96 -17.14
C GLN A 177 11.09 3.17 -17.40
N GLU A 178 11.03 4.17 -16.55
CA GLU A 178 11.89 5.36 -16.58
C GLU A 178 12.80 5.38 -15.35
N VAL A 179 14.10 5.46 -15.57
CA VAL A 179 15.13 5.47 -14.53
C VAL A 179 15.91 6.78 -14.62
N VAL A 180 15.73 7.66 -13.65
CA VAL A 180 16.19 9.07 -13.72
C VAL A 180 16.90 9.50 -12.44
N TRP A 181 17.75 10.54 -12.55
CA TRP A 181 18.26 11.33 -11.43
C TRP A 181 18.94 10.55 -10.29
N GLY A 182 19.60 9.42 -10.56
CA GLY A 182 20.20 8.58 -9.52
C GLY A 182 19.34 7.39 -9.10
N GLY A 183 18.21 7.13 -9.79
CA GLY A 183 17.46 5.89 -9.67
C GLY A 183 18.27 4.70 -10.19
N VAL A 184 18.05 3.54 -9.59
CA VAL A 184 18.78 2.30 -9.92
C VAL A 184 17.79 1.22 -10.32
N ALA A 185 17.95 0.69 -11.53
CA ALA A 185 17.24 -0.49 -12.00
C ALA A 185 18.23 -1.64 -12.22
N THR A 186 17.96 -2.81 -11.64
CA THR A 186 18.82 -3.99 -11.77
C THR A 186 18.00 -5.17 -12.30
N SER A 187 18.62 -6.03 -13.11
CA SER A 187 17.99 -7.24 -13.64
C SER A 187 16.66 -6.97 -14.39
N THR A 188 16.56 -5.82 -15.07
CA THR A 188 15.34 -5.48 -15.82
C THR A 188 15.22 -6.34 -17.07
N THR A 189 14.06 -6.96 -17.28
CA THR A 189 13.74 -7.70 -18.49
C THR A 189 12.79 -6.88 -19.36
N VAL A 190 13.25 -6.46 -20.53
CA VAL A 190 12.45 -5.70 -21.50
C VAL A 190 11.97 -6.63 -22.61
N SER A 191 10.67 -6.87 -22.65
CA SER A 191 10.02 -7.67 -23.69
C SER A 191 10.00 -6.93 -25.03
N SER A 192 9.81 -7.66 -26.13
CA SER A 192 9.60 -7.06 -27.45
C SER A 192 8.48 -6.02 -27.39
N GLY A 193 8.79 -4.77 -27.72
CA GLY A 193 7.85 -3.63 -27.70
C GLY A 193 7.72 -2.92 -26.35
N GLY A 194 8.38 -3.39 -25.29
CA GLY A 194 8.52 -2.65 -24.03
C GLY A 194 9.68 -1.66 -24.11
N THR A 195 9.65 -0.64 -23.26
CA THR A 195 10.68 0.41 -23.28
C THR A 195 11.24 0.67 -21.90
N GLN A 196 12.57 0.68 -21.79
CA GLN A 196 13.28 1.20 -20.65
C GLN A 196 14.03 2.47 -21.07
N TYR A 197 13.70 3.59 -20.44
CA TYR A 197 14.40 4.86 -20.59
C TYR A 197 15.30 5.07 -19.38
N VAL A 198 16.60 5.28 -19.63
CA VAL A 198 17.58 5.62 -18.59
C VAL A 198 18.12 7.01 -18.91
N ALA A 199 17.75 8.00 -18.11
CA ALA A 199 18.17 9.38 -18.32
C ALA A 199 19.45 9.71 -17.53
N VAL A 200 19.94 10.94 -17.68
CA VAL A 200 21.15 11.42 -16.99
C VAL A 200 21.04 11.17 -15.48
N GLY A 201 22.08 10.51 -14.94
CA GLY A 201 22.20 10.13 -13.54
C GLY A 201 21.46 8.84 -13.18
N GLY A 202 20.54 8.32 -13.99
CA GLY A 202 19.97 6.98 -13.79
C GLY A 202 20.99 5.87 -14.07
N SER A 203 20.83 4.72 -13.42
CA SER A 203 21.67 3.54 -13.65
C SER A 203 20.81 2.31 -13.90
N ALA A 204 21.08 1.61 -15.00
CA ALA A 204 20.46 0.32 -15.28
C ALA A 204 21.55 -0.74 -15.53
N THR A 205 21.53 -1.82 -14.76
CA THR A 205 22.45 -2.95 -14.91
C THR A 205 21.70 -4.25 -15.15
N GLU A 206 22.37 -5.22 -15.77
CA GLU A 206 21.81 -6.56 -16.05
C GLU A 206 20.50 -6.53 -16.87
N VAL A 207 20.39 -5.55 -17.77
CA VAL A 207 19.20 -5.41 -18.62
C VAL A 207 19.17 -6.52 -19.67
N GLN A 208 18.12 -7.33 -19.65
CA GLN A 208 17.86 -8.39 -20.62
C GLN A 208 16.80 -7.92 -21.61
N GLN A 209 17.13 -7.86 -22.91
CA GLN A 209 16.12 -7.62 -23.94
C GLN A 209 15.65 -8.95 -24.54
N ILE A 210 14.36 -9.25 -24.42
CA ILE A 210 13.73 -10.39 -25.11
C ILE A 210 13.48 -9.96 -26.57
N ARG A 211 14.54 -9.89 -27.37
CA ARG A 211 14.39 -9.79 -28.82
C ARG A 211 14.10 -11.17 -29.37
N ARG A 212 13.10 -11.28 -30.27
CA ARG A 212 12.93 -12.47 -31.11
C ARG A 212 14.23 -12.69 -31.89
N SER A 213 14.98 -13.71 -31.51
CA SER A 213 16.07 -14.38 -32.25
C SER A 213 16.84 -13.57 -33.32
N ALA A 214 18.10 -13.26 -33.00
CA ALA A 214 19.24 -12.98 -33.88
C ALA A 214 19.16 -11.80 -34.88
N ALA A 215 20.23 -10.99 -34.90
CA ALA A 215 20.52 -9.91 -35.87
C ALA A 215 19.82 -8.55 -35.67
N ALA A 216 20.04 -7.89 -34.54
CA ALA A 216 20.21 -6.43 -34.49
C ALA A 216 20.77 -6.02 -33.13
N ARG A 217 22.10 -6.11 -32.97
CA ARG A 217 22.79 -5.34 -31.93
C ARG A 217 22.78 -3.88 -32.38
N ARG A 218 21.84 -3.09 -31.85
CA ARG A 218 22.01 -1.64 -31.77
C ARG A 218 21.53 -1.19 -30.39
N LEU A 219 22.50 -1.20 -29.48
CA LEU A 219 22.45 -0.57 -28.18
C LEU A 219 22.53 0.94 -28.46
N TYR A 220 21.39 1.64 -28.42
CA TYR A 220 21.39 3.10 -28.41
C TYR A 220 21.60 3.54 -26.97
N ILE A 221 22.86 3.74 -26.59
CA ILE A 221 23.20 4.61 -25.46
C ILE A 221 23.40 5.99 -26.10
N TRP A 222 22.51 6.92 -25.81
CA TRP A 222 22.83 8.34 -25.94
C TRP A 222 23.39 8.80 -24.60
N VAL A 223 24.70 9.05 -24.58
CA VAL A 223 25.30 9.93 -23.57
C VAL A 223 25.39 11.29 -24.27
N GLU A 224 24.66 12.28 -23.76
CA GLU A 224 25.08 13.69 -23.93
C GLU A 224 26.15 14.02 -22.89
#